data_AF-A0A8I1JIC9-F1
#
_entry.id   AF-A0A8I1JIC9-F1
#
_cell.length_a   1.000
_cell.length_b   1.000
_cell.length_c   1.000
_cell.angle_alpha   90.00
_cell.angle_beta   90.00
_cell.angle_gamma   90.00
#
_symmetry.space_group_name_H-M   'P 1'
#
loop_
_entity.id
_entity.type
_entity.pdbx_description
1 polymer ?
#
loop_
_entity_poly.entity_id
_entity_poly.type
_entity_poly.pdbx_seq_one_letter_code
_entity_poly.pdbx_strand_id
1 'polypeptide(L)'
;MQLKREDFPTIDELYADKPRRLQTFNEMMDILNQALEEGSIRNAVFKDVKDSAGRICDDSLEYMVKKPFFWGQADNHPQEILDIYYKLYVSGAHSLLSFKKKIDALTIDNECTRAMKKWVNEFIPLTHALESLKPNIVKGRAPSTAPAKPVNPNKDVKTCPCCFRPIAVVASTMAHHGFKRPGQGYQTASCPGIRFRPLEISPDGLHYMLEMHKTAKEQCEKSLADAPNITSFEEHKRYGMKRDPVDITRDDSRFKSYYDNHVHGLETNIRWHTRDIEMFEARIAAWKPDMKHKQVTADDESPTP
;
A
#
# COMPACT_ATOMS: atom_id res chain seq x y z
N MET A 1 -8.18 -10.80 28.50
CA MET A 1 -7.00 -11.70 28.44
C MET A 1 -5.78 -10.81 28.63
N GLN A 2 -4.86 -11.15 29.54
CA GLN A 2 -3.65 -10.37 29.76
C GLN A 2 -2.45 -11.28 29.48
N LEU A 3 -1.57 -10.86 28.58
CA LEU A 3 -0.35 -11.57 28.24
C LEU A 3 0.72 -11.24 29.28
N LYS A 4 1.38 -12.27 29.82
CA LYS A 4 2.49 -12.11 30.77
C LYS A 4 3.80 -12.38 30.07
N ARG A 5 4.87 -11.65 30.40
CA ARG A 5 6.18 -11.83 29.75
C ARG A 5 6.81 -13.16 30.14
N GLU A 6 6.54 -13.59 31.36
CA GLU A 6 6.99 -14.84 31.96
C GLU A 6 6.43 -16.08 31.25
N ASP A 7 5.36 -15.91 30.46
CA ASP A 7 4.80 -16.97 29.61
C ASP A 7 5.67 -17.23 28.36
N PHE A 8 6.70 -16.40 28.10
CA PHE A 8 7.58 -16.49 26.93
C PHE A 8 9.08 -16.64 27.31
N PRO A 9 9.44 -17.66 28.12
CA PRO A 9 10.80 -17.82 28.64
C PRO A 9 11.87 -17.98 27.55
N THR A 10 11.51 -18.48 26.36
CA THR A 10 12.45 -18.60 25.23
C THR A 10 12.97 -17.24 24.77
N ILE A 11 12.17 -16.18 24.93
CA ILE A 11 12.53 -14.84 24.46
C ILE A 11 13.69 -14.25 25.25
N ASP A 12 13.72 -14.47 26.57
CA ASP A 12 14.81 -14.00 27.42
C ASP A 12 16.13 -14.67 27.03
N GLU A 13 16.10 -15.99 26.76
CA GLU A 13 17.28 -16.74 26.31
C GLU A 13 17.73 -16.31 24.89
N LEU A 14 16.78 -16.19 23.96
CA LEU A 14 17.04 -15.87 22.55
C LEU A 14 17.59 -14.45 22.33
N TYR A 15 17.16 -13.51 23.17
CA TYR A 15 17.50 -12.09 23.06
C TYR A 15 18.38 -11.57 24.20
N ALA A 16 18.97 -12.46 25.02
CA ALA A 16 19.90 -12.11 26.09
C ALA A 16 21.03 -11.17 25.62
N ASP A 17 21.54 -11.36 24.40
CA ASP A 17 22.60 -10.56 23.78
C ASP A 17 22.08 -9.51 22.78
N LYS A 18 20.75 -9.35 22.65
CA LYS A 18 20.09 -8.48 21.66
C LYS A 18 19.12 -7.51 22.34
N PRO A 19 19.62 -6.49 23.06
CA PRO A 19 18.80 -5.60 23.88
C PRO A 19 17.71 -4.87 23.07
N ARG A 20 17.99 -4.50 21.82
CA ARG A 20 16.98 -3.89 20.93
C ARG A 20 15.82 -4.83 20.60
N ARG A 21 16.10 -6.13 20.45
CA ARG A 21 15.06 -7.14 20.14
C ARG A 21 14.20 -7.41 21.36
N LEU A 22 14.81 -7.52 22.53
CA LEU A 22 14.10 -7.63 23.80
C LEU A 22 13.22 -6.40 24.07
N GLN A 23 13.73 -5.19 23.83
CA GLN A 23 12.94 -3.96 23.90
C GLN A 23 11.74 -3.99 22.94
N THR A 24 11.96 -4.39 21.68
CA THR A 24 10.87 -4.49 20.69
C THR A 24 9.78 -5.48 21.13
N PHE A 25 10.17 -6.62 21.72
CA PHE A 25 9.22 -7.58 22.30
C PHE A 25 8.44 -6.95 23.46
N ASN A 26 9.12 -6.26 24.37
CA ASN A 26 8.47 -5.61 25.51
C ASN A 26 7.46 -4.55 25.09
N GLU A 27 7.83 -3.68 24.14
CA GLU A 27 6.93 -2.65 23.59
C GLU A 27 5.72 -3.28 22.87
N MET A 28 5.94 -4.35 22.11
CA MET A 28 4.85 -5.10 21.46
C MET A 28 3.88 -5.68 22.50
N MET A 29 4.40 -6.26 23.59
CA MET A 29 3.60 -6.82 24.68
C MET A 29 2.77 -5.75 25.39
N ASP A 30 3.35 -4.57 25.66
CA ASP A 30 2.63 -3.45 26.26
C ASP A 30 1.50 -2.95 25.37
N ILE A 31 1.76 -2.78 24.06
CA ILE A 31 0.76 -2.35 23.08
C ILE A 31 -0.37 -3.39 22.99
N LEU A 32 -0.05 -4.68 22.94
CA LEU A 32 -1.05 -5.74 22.89
C LEU A 32 -1.92 -5.77 24.16
N ASN A 33 -1.32 -5.68 25.33
CA ASN A 33 -2.06 -5.67 26.59
C ASN A 33 -2.97 -4.44 26.70
N GLN A 34 -2.48 -3.25 26.34
CA GLN A 34 -3.29 -2.03 26.29
C GLN A 34 -4.47 -2.19 25.33
N ALA A 35 -4.24 -2.71 24.13
CA ALA A 35 -5.30 -2.94 23.15
C ALA A 35 -6.34 -3.98 23.62
N LEU A 36 -5.90 -5.03 24.33
CA LEU A 36 -6.78 -6.04 24.92
C LEU A 36 -7.64 -5.46 26.04
N GLU A 37 -7.11 -4.52 26.83
CA GLU A 37 -7.84 -3.80 27.87
C GLU A 37 -8.85 -2.81 27.27
N GLU A 38 -8.43 -2.03 26.28
CA GLU A 38 -9.29 -1.09 25.54
C GLU A 38 -10.33 -1.80 24.64
N GLY A 39 -10.14 -3.09 24.39
CA GLY A 39 -10.97 -3.90 23.50
C GLY A 39 -10.88 -3.50 22.03
N SER A 40 -9.95 -2.63 21.64
CA SER A 40 -9.79 -2.14 20.28
C SER A 40 -8.34 -1.79 19.95
N ILE A 41 -8.02 -1.75 18.66
CA ILE A 41 -6.67 -1.37 18.18
C ILE A 41 -6.75 -0.68 16.83
N ARG A 42 -5.91 0.34 16.62
CA ARG A 42 -5.82 1.02 15.31
C ARG A 42 -5.14 0.12 14.29
N ASN A 43 -5.63 0.13 13.05
CA ASN A 43 -5.10 -0.73 11.97
C ASN A 43 -3.59 -0.57 11.70
N ALA A 44 -3.04 0.65 11.82
CA ALA A 44 -1.61 0.87 11.64
C ALA A 44 -0.81 0.14 12.74
N VAL A 45 -1.18 0.38 14.01
CA VAL A 45 -0.56 -0.25 15.17
C VAL A 45 -0.73 -1.77 15.15
N PHE A 46 -1.91 -2.27 14.80
CA PHE A 46 -2.17 -3.71 14.68
C PHE A 46 -1.23 -4.38 13.66
N LYS A 47 -0.97 -3.73 12.51
CA LYS A 47 -0.03 -4.25 11.52
C LYS A 47 1.39 -4.31 12.06
N ASP A 48 1.86 -3.25 12.71
CA ASP A 48 3.20 -3.20 13.29
C ASP A 48 3.40 -4.28 14.35
N VAL A 49 2.43 -4.44 15.25
CA VAL A 49 2.41 -5.47 16.28
C VAL A 49 2.38 -6.87 15.65
N LYS A 50 1.51 -7.10 14.66
CA LYS A 50 1.42 -8.38 13.94
C LYS A 50 2.76 -8.75 13.28
N ASP A 51 3.41 -7.79 12.64
CA ASP A 51 4.68 -8.01 11.96
C ASP A 51 5.80 -8.30 12.98
N SER A 52 5.84 -7.59 14.10
CA SER A 52 6.76 -7.87 15.21
C SER A 52 6.53 -9.27 15.80
N ALA A 53 5.28 -9.63 16.10
CA ALA A 53 4.92 -10.96 16.59
C ALA A 53 5.32 -12.06 15.60
N GLY A 54 5.13 -11.82 14.29
CA GLY A 54 5.57 -12.72 13.24
C GLY A 54 7.08 -12.95 13.23
N ARG A 55 7.88 -11.88 13.34
CA ARG A 55 9.35 -11.98 13.42
C ARG A 55 9.82 -12.72 14.68
N ILE A 56 9.20 -12.45 15.83
CA ILE A 56 9.52 -13.14 17.08
C ILE A 56 9.23 -14.64 16.98
N CYS A 57 8.10 -15.01 16.37
CA CYS A 57 7.77 -16.42 16.12
C CYS A 57 8.79 -17.08 15.18
N ASP A 58 9.24 -16.38 14.14
CA ASP A 58 10.24 -16.93 13.20
C ASP A 58 11.63 -17.06 13.84
N ASP A 59 12.10 -16.02 14.55
CA ASP A 59 13.38 -16.04 15.27
C ASP A 59 13.41 -17.19 16.32
N SER A 60 12.32 -17.36 17.07
CA SER A 60 12.20 -18.43 18.08
C SER A 60 12.07 -19.81 17.46
N LEU A 61 11.36 -19.96 16.34
CA LEU A 61 11.29 -21.21 15.59
C LEU A 61 12.66 -21.61 15.05
N GLU A 62 13.42 -20.65 14.53
CA GLU A 62 14.78 -20.86 14.07
C GLU A 62 15.65 -21.38 15.21
N TYR A 63 15.59 -20.71 16.36
CA TYR A 63 16.38 -21.03 17.55
C TYR A 63 16.02 -22.36 18.19
N MET A 64 14.73 -22.62 18.43
CA MET A 64 14.27 -23.80 19.17
C MET A 64 14.19 -25.06 18.31
N VAL A 65 13.93 -24.92 17.00
CA VAL A 65 13.56 -26.05 16.15
C VAL A 65 14.48 -26.18 14.93
N LYS A 66 14.54 -25.17 14.05
CA LYS A 66 15.21 -25.33 12.75
C LYS A 66 16.72 -25.54 12.92
N LYS A 67 17.40 -24.70 13.71
CA LYS A 67 18.84 -24.80 13.92
C LYS A 67 19.24 -26.07 14.68
N PRO A 68 18.60 -26.46 15.81
CA PRO A 68 19.02 -27.64 16.56
C PRO A 68 18.70 -28.97 15.88
N PHE A 69 17.70 -29.01 14.98
CA PHE A 69 17.21 -30.29 14.43
C PHE A 69 17.27 -30.41 12.91
N PHE A 70 17.31 -29.33 12.12
CA PHE A 70 17.21 -29.43 10.66
C PHE A 70 18.44 -28.92 9.90
N TRP A 71 19.16 -27.94 10.44
CA TRP A 71 20.34 -27.37 9.80
C TRP A 71 21.47 -28.41 9.64
N GLY A 72 21.70 -28.87 8.41
CA GLY A 72 22.75 -29.84 8.08
C GLY A 72 22.43 -31.30 8.44
N GLN A 73 21.22 -31.57 8.91
CA GLN A 73 20.80 -32.89 9.41
C GLN A 73 19.32 -33.20 9.14
N ALA A 74 18.68 -32.44 8.25
CA ALA A 74 17.28 -32.64 7.88
C ALA A 74 17.00 -34.08 7.41
N ASP A 75 17.91 -34.65 6.61
CA ASP A 75 17.77 -36.00 6.04
C ASP A 75 17.80 -37.12 7.09
N ASN A 76 18.15 -36.83 8.34
CA ASN A 76 18.13 -37.79 9.45
C ASN A 76 16.74 -37.94 10.09
N HIS A 77 15.75 -37.16 9.66
CA HIS A 77 14.40 -37.19 10.23
C HIS A 77 13.45 -38.10 9.44
N PRO A 78 12.49 -38.76 10.11
CA PRO A 78 11.39 -39.45 9.45
C PRO A 78 10.60 -38.53 8.52
N GLN A 79 10.08 -39.09 7.43
CA GLN A 79 9.32 -38.34 6.41
C GLN A 79 8.14 -37.55 7.01
N GLU A 80 7.47 -38.07 8.03
CA GLU A 80 6.36 -37.39 8.71
C GLU A 80 6.79 -36.04 9.33
N ILE A 81 8.00 -35.98 9.90
CA ILE A 81 8.58 -34.74 10.46
C ILE A 81 9.03 -33.80 9.34
N LEU A 82 9.65 -34.35 8.29
CA LEU A 82 10.06 -33.58 7.12
C LEU A 82 8.88 -32.93 6.39
N ASP A 83 7.75 -33.64 6.28
CA ASP A 83 6.53 -33.12 5.68
C ASP A 83 5.98 -31.90 6.44
N ILE A 84 6.12 -31.91 7.76
CA ILE A 84 5.76 -30.76 8.59
C ILE A 84 6.78 -29.64 8.42
N TYR A 85 8.08 -29.95 8.39
CA TYR A 85 9.18 -29.01 8.15
C TYR A 85 9.13 -28.29 6.80
N TYR A 86 8.83 -28.98 5.71
CA TYR A 86 8.70 -28.34 4.39
C TYR A 86 7.39 -27.56 4.23
N LYS A 87 6.39 -27.84 5.07
CA LYS A 87 5.13 -27.07 5.16
C LYS A 87 5.21 -25.98 6.23
N LEU A 88 6.36 -25.82 6.89
CA LEU A 88 6.64 -24.91 8.00
C LEU A 88 6.97 -23.50 7.48
N TYR A 89 6.06 -22.95 6.67
CA TYR A 89 6.10 -21.53 6.32
C TYR A 89 5.27 -20.75 7.33
N VAL A 90 5.89 -20.37 8.45
CA VAL A 90 5.29 -19.48 9.44
C VAL A 90 5.41 -18.06 8.91
N SER A 91 4.46 -17.66 8.06
CA SER A 91 4.39 -16.29 7.52
C SER A 91 3.93 -15.25 8.55
N GLY A 92 3.71 -15.67 9.80
CA GLY A 92 3.44 -14.83 10.96
C GLY A 92 2.62 -15.55 12.02
N ALA A 93 2.50 -14.98 13.21
CA ALA A 93 1.86 -15.61 14.39
C ALA A 93 0.48 -16.25 14.14
N HIS A 94 -0.30 -15.76 13.17
CA HIS A 94 -1.59 -16.34 12.78
C HIS A 94 -1.55 -17.81 12.28
N SER A 95 -0.41 -18.29 11.77
CA SER A 95 -0.28 -19.67 11.28
C SER A 95 0.00 -20.69 12.38
N LEU A 96 0.23 -20.24 13.63
CA LEU A 96 0.52 -21.12 14.77
C LEU A 96 -0.63 -22.08 15.09
N LEU A 97 -1.89 -21.65 14.96
CA LEU A 97 -3.05 -22.51 15.26
C LEU A 97 -3.16 -23.71 14.32
N SER A 98 -2.94 -23.49 13.02
CA SER A 98 -2.94 -24.58 12.04
C SER A 98 -1.72 -25.49 12.22
N PHE A 99 -0.59 -24.91 12.62
CA PHE A 99 0.62 -25.66 12.91
C PHE A 99 0.47 -26.55 14.14
N LYS A 100 -0.12 -26.04 15.22
CA LYS A 100 -0.41 -26.80 16.44
C LYS A 100 -1.18 -28.09 16.13
N LYS A 101 -2.24 -27.99 15.32
CA LYS A 101 -3.05 -29.15 14.91
C LYS A 101 -2.21 -30.22 14.19
N LYS A 102 -1.25 -29.81 13.36
CA LYS A 102 -0.37 -30.75 12.65
C LYS A 102 0.63 -31.41 13.59
N ILE A 103 1.23 -30.65 14.50
CA ILE A 103 2.15 -31.21 15.51
C ILE A 103 1.42 -32.15 16.47
N ASP A 104 0.21 -31.79 16.90
CA ASP A 104 -0.60 -32.61 17.80
C ASP A 104 -1.02 -33.94 17.14
N ALA A 105 -1.12 -33.96 15.80
CA ALA A 105 -1.43 -35.15 15.03
C ALA A 105 -0.22 -36.07 14.78
N LEU A 106 1.01 -35.61 15.09
CA LEU A 106 2.20 -36.44 14.96
C LEU A 106 2.16 -37.60 15.95
N THR A 107 2.40 -38.80 15.43
CA THR A 107 2.53 -39.99 16.28
C THR A 107 3.93 -40.19 16.84
N ILE A 108 4.93 -39.56 16.22
CA ILE A 108 6.34 -39.66 16.62
C ILE A 108 6.61 -38.77 17.84
N ASP A 109 7.17 -39.35 18.89
CA ASP A 109 7.63 -38.61 20.08
C ASP A 109 9.15 -38.65 20.22
N ASN A 110 9.81 -37.69 19.58
CA ASN A 110 11.25 -37.46 19.69
C ASN A 110 11.56 -36.04 20.15
N GLU A 111 12.84 -35.74 20.38
CA GLU A 111 13.28 -34.41 20.86
C GLU A 111 12.84 -33.28 19.95
N CYS A 112 12.88 -33.47 18.63
CA CYS A 112 12.42 -32.51 17.64
C CYS A 112 10.92 -32.21 17.79
N THR A 113 10.09 -33.25 17.92
CA THR A 113 8.64 -33.10 18.11
C THR A 113 8.31 -32.45 19.44
N ARG A 114 9.05 -32.79 20.52
CA ARG A 114 8.91 -32.13 21.82
C ARG A 114 9.29 -30.66 21.76
N ALA A 115 10.35 -30.30 21.04
CA ALA A 115 10.77 -28.91 20.83
C ALA A 115 9.71 -28.12 20.04
N MET A 116 9.17 -28.70 18.97
CA MET A 116 8.04 -28.12 18.21
C MET A 116 6.80 -27.90 19.09
N LYS A 117 6.43 -28.88 19.93
CA LYS A 117 5.31 -28.77 20.88
C LYS A 117 5.56 -27.68 21.93
N LYS A 118 6.77 -27.60 22.49
CA LYS A 118 7.15 -26.54 23.43
C LYS A 118 7.00 -25.16 22.78
N TRP A 119 7.63 -24.97 21.62
CA TRP A 119 7.58 -23.71 20.87
C TRP A 119 6.15 -23.28 20.56
N VAL A 120 5.33 -24.16 19.95
CA VAL A 120 3.97 -23.76 19.56
C VAL A 120 3.10 -23.41 20.76
N ASN A 121 3.23 -24.12 21.88
CA ASN A 121 2.43 -23.87 23.08
C ASN A 121 2.83 -22.55 23.76
N GLU A 122 4.11 -22.19 23.72
CA GLU A 122 4.61 -20.91 24.24
C GLU A 122 4.05 -19.71 23.47
N PHE A 123 3.98 -19.78 22.14
CA PHE A 123 3.60 -18.63 21.30
C PHE A 123 2.11 -18.55 20.93
N ILE A 124 1.32 -19.61 21.15
CA ILE A 124 -0.14 -19.62 20.93
C ILE A 124 -0.90 -18.46 21.60
N PRO A 125 -0.59 -18.05 22.85
CA PRO A 125 -1.26 -16.91 23.48
C PRO A 125 -1.17 -15.62 22.67
N LEU A 126 -0.05 -15.35 21.98
CA LEU A 126 0.07 -14.19 21.07
C LEU A 126 -0.91 -14.29 19.89
N THR A 127 -1.05 -15.48 19.32
CA THR A 127 -2.02 -15.71 18.24
C THR A 127 -3.44 -15.44 18.71
N HIS A 128 -3.81 -15.96 19.89
CA HIS A 128 -5.14 -15.71 20.45
C HIS A 128 -5.39 -14.23 20.72
N ALA A 129 -4.37 -13.48 21.18
CA ALA A 129 -4.48 -12.05 21.39
C ALA A 129 -4.78 -11.32 20.08
N LEU A 130 -3.99 -11.60 19.06
CA LEU A 130 -4.15 -11.02 17.74
C LEU A 130 -5.52 -11.36 17.12
N GLU A 131 -5.96 -12.63 17.18
CA GLU A 131 -7.28 -13.05 16.70
C GLU A 131 -8.42 -12.33 17.43
N SER A 132 -8.32 -12.17 18.75
CA SER A 132 -9.35 -11.49 19.54
C SER A 132 -9.52 -10.01 19.20
N LEU A 133 -8.44 -9.35 18.74
CA LEU A 133 -8.44 -7.94 18.36
C LEU A 133 -8.88 -7.69 16.91
N LYS A 134 -8.77 -8.69 16.02
CA LYS A 134 -9.16 -8.57 14.60
C LYS A 134 -10.55 -7.95 14.36
N PRO A 135 -11.63 -8.39 15.05
CA PRO A 135 -12.95 -7.80 14.84
C PRO A 135 -13.03 -6.32 15.26
N ASN A 136 -12.14 -5.87 16.17
CA ASN A 136 -12.16 -4.54 16.76
C ASN A 136 -11.04 -3.63 16.22
N ILE A 137 -10.63 -3.86 14.96
CA ILE A 137 -9.64 -3.01 14.29
C ILE A 137 -10.29 -1.71 13.84
N VAL A 138 -9.86 -0.60 14.43
CA VAL A 138 -10.32 0.73 14.08
C VAL A 138 -9.54 1.25 12.86
N LYS A 139 -10.26 1.51 11.76
CA LYS A 139 -9.70 2.06 10.52
C LYS A 139 -9.52 3.58 10.60
N GLY A 140 -8.67 4.12 9.72
CA GLY A 140 -8.39 5.55 9.63
C GLY A 140 -7.21 6.00 10.48
N ARG A 141 -6.82 7.28 10.31
CA ARG A 141 -5.75 7.91 11.09
C ARG A 141 -6.24 8.22 12.49
N ALA A 142 -5.35 8.14 13.49
CA ALA A 142 -5.65 8.70 14.80
C ALA A 142 -6.04 10.19 14.65
N PRO A 143 -7.07 10.66 15.37
CA PRO A 143 -7.40 12.09 15.40
C PRO A 143 -6.16 12.90 15.80
N SER A 144 -6.01 14.08 15.21
CA SER A 144 -4.96 15.02 15.66
C SER A 144 -5.26 15.41 17.10
N THR A 145 -4.29 15.21 17.99
CA THR A 145 -4.33 15.72 19.36
C THR A 145 -3.97 17.21 19.43
N ALA A 146 -3.37 17.76 18.36
CA ALA A 146 -3.08 19.18 18.26
C ALA A 146 -4.38 19.99 18.02
N PRO A 147 -4.50 21.19 18.61
CA PRO A 147 -5.63 22.08 18.36
C PRO A 147 -5.74 22.40 16.87
N ALA A 148 -6.98 22.55 16.39
CA ALA A 148 -7.23 22.90 15.01
C ALA A 148 -6.51 24.22 14.67
N LYS A 149 -5.75 24.23 13.57
CA LYS A 149 -5.14 25.46 13.09
C LYS A 149 -6.25 26.48 12.77
N PRO A 150 -6.12 27.75 13.17
CA PRO A 150 -7.10 28.77 12.82
C PRO A 150 -7.25 28.83 11.31
N VAL A 151 -8.50 28.81 10.83
CA VAL A 151 -8.81 28.96 9.41
C VAL A 151 -8.47 30.39 9.02
N ASN A 152 -7.56 30.58 8.06
CA ASN A 152 -7.23 31.91 7.56
C ASN A 152 -8.51 32.56 6.99
N PRO A 153 -9.02 33.64 7.60
CA PRO A 153 -10.27 34.28 7.17
C PRO A 153 -10.15 34.93 5.79
N ASN A 154 -8.93 35.25 5.35
CA ASN A 154 -8.64 35.86 4.05
C ASN A 154 -8.32 34.81 2.97
N LYS A 155 -8.57 33.53 3.22
CA LYS A 155 -8.31 32.47 2.24
C LYS A 155 -9.32 32.56 1.11
N ASP A 156 -8.90 33.10 -0.03
CA ASP A 156 -9.69 33.03 -1.26
C ASP A 156 -9.69 31.60 -1.82
N VAL A 157 -10.88 31.03 -2.00
CA VAL A 157 -11.07 29.66 -2.50
C VAL A 157 -12.01 29.73 -3.69
N LYS A 158 -11.56 29.20 -4.82
CA LYS A 158 -12.28 29.21 -6.10
C LYS A 158 -12.23 27.84 -6.78
N THR A 159 -12.92 27.69 -7.89
CA THR A 159 -13.04 26.41 -8.60
C THR A 159 -11.83 26.19 -9.50
N CYS A 160 -11.10 25.09 -9.30
CA CYS A 160 -10.03 24.69 -10.21
C CYS A 160 -10.63 24.30 -11.59
N PRO A 161 -10.16 24.89 -12.70
CA PRO A 161 -10.71 24.57 -14.03
C PRO A 161 -10.37 23.15 -14.50
N CYS A 162 -9.39 22.47 -13.90
CA CYS A 162 -9.02 21.10 -14.30
C CYS A 162 -9.78 20.00 -13.57
N CYS A 163 -10.00 20.14 -12.25
CA CYS A 163 -10.60 19.09 -11.42
C CYS A 163 -11.91 19.51 -10.74
N PHE A 164 -12.35 20.76 -10.94
CA PHE A 164 -13.60 21.31 -10.41
C PHE A 164 -13.72 21.32 -8.88
N ARG A 165 -12.61 21.10 -8.17
CA ARG A 165 -12.57 21.16 -6.70
C ARG A 165 -12.40 22.61 -6.22
N PRO A 166 -12.92 22.95 -5.03
CA PRO A 166 -12.65 24.22 -4.38
C PRO A 166 -11.21 24.23 -3.85
N ILE A 167 -10.38 25.11 -4.41
CA ILE A 167 -8.95 25.21 -4.12
C ILE A 167 -8.59 26.66 -3.84
N ALA A 168 -7.60 26.88 -2.97
CA ALA A 168 -7.11 28.22 -2.66
C ALA A 168 -6.51 28.91 -3.91
N VAL A 169 -6.68 30.22 -4.03
CA VAL A 169 -6.05 31.04 -5.07
C VAL A 169 -4.79 31.70 -4.49
N VAL A 170 -3.69 31.64 -5.22
CA VAL A 170 -2.40 32.27 -4.87
C VAL A 170 -1.88 32.96 -6.11
N ALA A 171 -1.54 34.25 -6.00
CA ALA A 171 -1.03 35.05 -7.12
C ALA A 171 -1.87 34.88 -8.42
N SER A 172 -3.21 34.97 -8.28
CA SER A 172 -4.19 34.86 -9.36
C SER A 172 -4.38 33.47 -10.00
N THR A 173 -3.63 32.44 -9.61
CA THR A 173 -3.82 31.05 -10.09
C THR A 173 -4.12 30.08 -8.96
N MET A 174 -4.42 28.82 -9.28
CA MET A 174 -4.72 27.81 -8.25
C MET A 174 -3.46 27.45 -7.45
N ALA A 175 -3.56 27.43 -6.12
CA ALA A 175 -2.51 26.91 -5.24
C ALA A 175 -2.16 25.45 -5.57
N HIS A 176 -0.99 24.96 -5.17
CA HIS A 176 -0.65 23.53 -5.29
C HIS A 176 -1.64 22.65 -4.52
N HIS A 177 -2.31 21.71 -5.21
CA HIS A 177 -3.45 20.98 -4.62
C HIS A 177 -3.64 19.54 -5.13
N GLY A 178 -2.63 19.00 -5.80
CA GLY A 178 -2.68 17.66 -6.35
C GLY A 178 -1.58 17.45 -7.37
N PHE A 179 -1.51 16.22 -7.87
CA PHE A 179 -0.56 15.76 -8.86
C PHE A 179 -1.27 14.81 -9.83
N LYS A 180 -0.69 14.59 -11.01
CA LYS A 180 -1.10 13.52 -11.94
C LYS A 180 -0.21 12.30 -11.72
N ARG A 181 -0.74 11.11 -11.96
CA ARG A 181 0.05 9.86 -12.07
C ARG A 181 -0.04 9.32 -13.49
N PRO A 182 0.76 9.84 -14.44
CA PRO A 182 0.68 9.41 -15.84
C PRO A 182 1.47 8.10 -16.04
N GLY A 183 1.04 7.01 -15.41
CA GLY A 183 1.64 5.68 -15.55
C GLY A 183 2.03 5.01 -14.22
N GLN A 184 2.72 3.87 -14.31
CA GLN A 184 3.19 3.13 -13.13
C GLN A 184 4.39 3.82 -12.49
N GLY A 185 4.24 4.23 -11.23
CA GLY A 185 5.33 4.70 -10.38
C GLY A 185 5.74 6.18 -10.52
N TYR A 186 5.33 6.86 -11.61
CA TYR A 186 5.62 8.28 -11.80
C TYR A 186 4.47 9.18 -11.31
N GLN A 187 4.84 10.23 -10.57
CA GLN A 187 3.94 11.24 -10.04
C GLN A 187 4.48 12.61 -10.48
N THR A 188 3.63 13.44 -11.08
CA THR A 188 4.04 14.80 -11.45
C THR A 188 4.26 15.65 -10.21
N ALA A 189 5.12 16.67 -10.31
CA ALA A 189 5.30 17.64 -9.24
C ALA A 189 3.99 18.33 -8.85
N SER A 190 3.08 18.56 -9.82
CA SER A 190 1.75 19.14 -9.58
C SER A 190 0.74 18.89 -10.70
N CYS A 191 -0.54 19.13 -10.41
CA CYS A 191 -1.65 19.19 -11.36
C CYS A 191 -1.48 20.41 -12.29
N PRO A 192 -1.82 20.31 -13.60
CA PRO A 192 -1.77 21.45 -14.51
C PRO A 192 -2.59 22.67 -14.06
N GLY A 193 -3.63 22.45 -13.24
CA GLY A 193 -4.51 23.49 -12.70
C GLY A 193 -3.79 24.66 -12.03
N ILE A 194 -2.57 24.46 -11.51
CA ILE A 194 -1.79 25.51 -10.86
C ILE A 194 -1.39 26.66 -11.80
N ARG A 195 -1.41 26.40 -13.12
CA ARG A 195 -1.01 27.36 -14.17
C ARG A 195 -2.17 28.22 -14.65
N PHE A 196 -3.39 27.90 -14.23
CA PHE A 196 -4.59 28.54 -14.72
C PHE A 196 -5.23 29.38 -13.63
N ARG A 197 -5.85 30.48 -14.07
CA ARG A 197 -6.76 31.25 -13.24
C ARG A 197 -7.97 30.37 -12.86
N PRO A 198 -8.66 30.68 -11.76
CA PRO A 198 -9.88 29.99 -11.41
C PRO A 198 -10.93 30.00 -12.52
N LEU A 199 -11.78 28.97 -12.52
CA LEU A 199 -12.82 28.79 -13.53
C LEU A 199 -13.80 29.97 -13.58
N GLU A 200 -14.02 30.63 -12.45
CA GLU A 200 -14.85 31.84 -12.36
C GLU A 200 -14.28 33.02 -13.17
N ILE A 201 -12.96 33.02 -13.42
CA ILE A 201 -12.23 34.12 -14.07
C ILE A 201 -11.87 33.79 -15.52
N SER A 202 -11.48 32.53 -15.81
CA SER A 202 -11.04 32.14 -17.15
C SER A 202 -11.41 30.70 -17.51
N PRO A 203 -11.77 30.41 -18.79
CA PRO A 203 -11.97 29.06 -19.29
C PRO A 203 -10.67 28.39 -19.78
N ASP A 204 -9.51 29.07 -19.72
CA ASP A 204 -8.24 28.56 -20.30
C ASP A 204 -7.88 27.15 -19.83
N GLY A 205 -8.10 26.86 -18.54
CA GLY A 205 -7.85 25.54 -17.99
C GLY A 205 -8.79 24.46 -18.53
N LEU A 206 -10.03 24.81 -18.92
CA LEU A 206 -10.94 23.88 -19.60
C LEU A 206 -10.42 23.55 -21.00
N HIS A 207 -10.04 24.57 -21.77
CA HIS A 207 -9.50 24.40 -23.12
C HIS A 207 -8.22 23.55 -23.11
N TYR A 208 -7.32 23.82 -22.17
CA TYR A 208 -6.11 23.01 -22.01
C TYR A 208 -6.44 21.53 -21.73
N MET A 209 -7.38 21.26 -20.81
CA MET A 209 -7.77 19.89 -20.50
C MET A 209 -8.44 19.20 -21.68
N LEU A 210 -9.30 19.90 -22.41
CA LEU A 210 -9.94 19.40 -23.62
C LEU A 210 -8.91 18.94 -24.65
N GLU A 211 -7.93 19.80 -24.97
CA GLU A 211 -6.89 19.46 -25.93
C GLU A 211 -6.00 18.32 -25.44
N MET A 212 -5.63 18.30 -24.15
CA MET A 212 -4.90 17.18 -23.57
C MET A 212 -5.65 15.85 -23.73
N HIS A 213 -6.97 15.83 -23.52
CA HIS A 213 -7.79 14.63 -23.69
C HIS A 213 -7.95 14.22 -25.17
N LYS A 214 -8.08 15.18 -26.09
CA LYS A 214 -8.10 14.92 -27.54
C LYS A 214 -6.80 14.29 -28.01
N THR A 215 -5.65 14.86 -27.65
CA THR A 215 -4.33 14.29 -28.00
C THR A 215 -4.14 12.90 -27.41
N ALA A 216 -4.53 12.69 -26.14
CA ALA A 216 -4.41 11.37 -25.51
C ALA A 216 -5.32 10.32 -26.16
N LYS A 217 -6.54 10.70 -26.55
CA LYS A 217 -7.45 9.84 -27.31
C LYS A 217 -6.86 9.46 -28.66
N GLU A 218 -6.38 10.45 -29.42
CA GLU A 218 -5.76 10.22 -30.73
C GLU A 218 -4.57 9.26 -30.63
N GLN A 219 -3.72 9.43 -29.61
CA GLN A 219 -2.60 8.52 -29.36
C GLN A 219 -3.08 7.10 -29.07
N CYS A 220 -4.13 6.93 -28.26
CA CYS A 220 -4.70 5.62 -27.98
C CYS A 220 -5.32 4.97 -29.23
N GLU A 221 -5.99 5.75 -30.08
CA GLU A 221 -6.55 5.27 -31.35
C GLU A 221 -5.46 4.83 -32.32
N LYS A 222 -4.36 5.60 -32.43
CA LYS A 222 -3.18 5.21 -33.22
C LYS A 222 -2.55 3.93 -32.71
N SER A 223 -2.34 3.82 -31.39
CA SER A 223 -1.79 2.61 -30.77
C SER A 223 -2.72 1.41 -30.93
N LEU A 224 -4.04 1.60 -30.90
CA LEU A 224 -5.01 0.52 -31.11
C LEU A 224 -5.00 0.04 -32.57
N ALA A 225 -4.90 0.97 -33.53
CA ALA A 225 -4.76 0.64 -34.95
C ALA A 225 -3.44 -0.09 -35.24
N ASP A 226 -2.36 0.24 -34.53
CA ASP A 226 -1.05 -0.39 -34.66
C ASP A 226 -0.92 -1.70 -33.84
N ALA A 227 -1.86 -1.99 -32.94
CA ALA A 227 -1.79 -3.17 -32.07
C ALA A 227 -1.55 -4.49 -32.83
N PRO A 228 -2.16 -4.76 -34.01
CA PRO A 228 -1.88 -5.97 -34.77
C PRO A 228 -0.41 -6.16 -35.20
N ASN A 229 0.39 -5.09 -35.23
CA ASN A 229 1.81 -5.12 -35.56
C ASN A 229 2.71 -5.45 -34.36
N ILE A 230 2.16 -5.52 -33.14
CA ILE A 230 2.94 -5.84 -31.94
C ILE A 230 3.44 -7.30 -32.02
N THR A 231 4.75 -7.48 -31.86
CA THR A 231 5.42 -8.79 -31.92
C THR A 231 5.97 -9.24 -30.56
N SER A 232 6.15 -8.31 -29.62
CA SER A 232 6.59 -8.62 -28.26
C SER A 232 6.07 -7.60 -27.23
N PHE A 233 6.01 -8.03 -25.96
CA PHE A 233 5.81 -7.18 -24.79
C PHE A 233 6.96 -7.35 -23.82
N GLU A 234 7.42 -6.27 -23.18
CA GLU A 234 8.45 -6.36 -22.12
C GLU A 234 7.78 -6.58 -20.76
N GLU A 235 8.14 -7.66 -20.06
CA GLU A 235 7.76 -7.95 -18.69
C GLU A 235 8.99 -7.90 -17.78
N HIS A 236 8.94 -7.13 -16.69
CA HIS A 236 10.00 -7.20 -15.67
C HIS A 236 9.69 -8.27 -14.63
N LYS A 237 10.43 -9.39 -14.66
CA LYS A 237 10.33 -10.39 -13.59
C LYS A 237 11.02 -9.88 -12.33
N ARG A 238 10.34 -10.02 -11.20
CA ARG A 238 10.86 -9.61 -9.89
C ARG A 238 11.39 -10.81 -9.12
N TYR A 239 12.71 -10.95 -9.07
CA TYR A 239 13.41 -11.86 -8.16
C TYR A 239 14.16 -11.03 -7.12
N GLY A 240 13.55 -10.87 -5.93
CA GLY A 240 14.11 -10.01 -4.87
C GLY A 240 14.17 -8.52 -5.29
N MET A 241 15.37 -7.93 -5.25
CA MET A 241 15.61 -6.54 -5.67
C MET A 241 15.94 -6.39 -7.17
N LYS A 242 16.19 -7.48 -7.90
CA LYS A 242 16.51 -7.42 -9.33
C LYS A 242 15.25 -7.43 -10.19
N ARG A 243 15.30 -6.67 -11.29
CA ARG A 243 14.26 -6.59 -12.33
C ARG A 243 14.91 -6.96 -13.66
N ASP A 244 14.76 -8.22 -14.05
CA ASP A 244 15.26 -8.68 -15.35
C ASP A 244 14.13 -8.50 -16.38
N PRO A 245 14.34 -7.73 -17.47
CA PRO A 245 13.38 -7.65 -18.55
C PRO A 245 13.29 -9.01 -19.26
N VAL A 246 12.07 -9.44 -19.55
CA VAL A 246 11.76 -10.65 -20.30
C VAL A 246 10.81 -10.28 -21.41
N ASP A 247 11.21 -10.55 -22.65
CA ASP A 247 10.36 -10.36 -23.81
C ASP A 247 9.35 -11.50 -23.94
N ILE A 248 8.08 -11.13 -23.99
CA ILE A 248 6.95 -12.01 -24.27
C ILE A 248 6.68 -11.89 -25.77
N THR A 249 7.25 -12.79 -26.57
CA THR A 249 7.05 -12.85 -28.03
C THR A 249 5.77 -13.61 -28.38
N ARG A 250 5.34 -13.58 -29.66
CA ARG A 250 4.13 -14.27 -30.15
C ARG A 250 4.09 -15.77 -29.88
N ASP A 251 5.25 -16.42 -29.76
CA ASP A 251 5.36 -17.85 -29.48
C ASP A 251 5.20 -18.18 -27.98
N ASP A 252 5.28 -17.18 -27.09
CA ASP A 252 5.04 -17.38 -25.66
C ASP A 252 3.53 -17.57 -25.39
N SER A 253 3.19 -18.65 -24.68
CA SER A 253 1.82 -18.96 -24.25
C SER A 253 1.09 -17.80 -23.55
N ARG A 254 1.82 -16.85 -22.96
CA ARG A 254 1.30 -15.67 -22.25
C ARG A 254 0.99 -14.51 -23.18
N PHE A 255 1.50 -14.49 -24.40
CA PHE A 255 1.39 -13.38 -25.35
C PHE A 255 -0.05 -12.94 -25.57
N LYS A 256 -0.96 -13.91 -25.77
CA LYS A 256 -2.38 -13.60 -25.98
C LYS A 256 -2.97 -12.80 -24.82
N SER A 257 -2.66 -13.19 -23.58
CA SER A 257 -3.14 -12.48 -22.40
C SER A 257 -2.62 -11.04 -22.33
N TYR A 258 -1.33 -10.85 -22.64
CA TYR A 258 -0.72 -9.52 -22.71
C TYR A 258 -1.35 -8.65 -23.81
N TYR A 259 -1.56 -9.22 -24.99
CA TYR A 259 -2.20 -8.57 -26.13
C TYR A 259 -3.64 -8.16 -25.81
N ASP A 260 -4.46 -9.09 -25.31
CA ASP A 260 -5.85 -8.84 -24.93
C ASP A 260 -5.93 -7.72 -23.87
N ASN A 261 -5.07 -7.75 -22.85
CA ASN A 261 -5.00 -6.71 -21.82
C ASN A 261 -4.58 -5.36 -22.37
N HIS A 262 -3.62 -5.32 -23.30
CA HIS A 262 -3.17 -4.10 -23.96
C HIS A 262 -4.30 -3.46 -24.78
N VAL A 263 -4.95 -4.25 -25.64
CA VAL A 263 -6.10 -3.81 -26.45
C VAL A 263 -7.23 -3.32 -25.56
N HIS A 264 -7.61 -4.10 -24.53
CA HIS A 264 -8.65 -3.71 -23.58
C HIS A 264 -8.31 -2.40 -22.85
N GLY A 265 -7.05 -2.20 -22.47
CA GLY A 265 -6.56 -0.98 -21.87
C GLY A 265 -6.71 0.24 -22.79
N LEU A 266 -6.33 0.10 -24.06
CA LEU A 266 -6.49 1.16 -25.07
C LEU A 266 -7.96 1.51 -25.30
N GLU A 267 -8.83 0.52 -25.50
CA GLU A 267 -10.27 0.73 -25.67
C GLU A 267 -10.89 1.45 -24.46
N THR A 268 -10.49 1.06 -23.25
CA THR A 268 -10.95 1.68 -22.00
C THR A 268 -10.50 3.14 -21.91
N ASN A 269 -9.25 3.43 -22.25
CA ASN A 269 -8.73 4.80 -22.27
C ASN A 269 -9.45 5.67 -23.30
N ILE A 270 -9.72 5.13 -24.50
CA ILE A 270 -10.50 5.83 -25.53
C ILE A 270 -11.88 6.20 -24.98
N ARG A 271 -12.60 5.24 -24.38
CA ARG A 271 -13.93 5.52 -23.78
C ARG A 271 -13.88 6.60 -22.70
N TRP A 272 -12.86 6.57 -21.84
CA TRP A 272 -12.70 7.57 -20.78
C TRP A 272 -12.41 8.96 -21.36
N HIS A 273 -11.50 9.05 -22.33
CA HIS A 273 -11.19 10.32 -22.98
C HIS A 273 -12.37 10.88 -23.77
N THR A 274 -13.16 10.05 -24.44
CA THR A 274 -14.41 10.49 -25.09
C THR A 274 -15.36 11.15 -24.10
N ARG A 275 -15.62 10.50 -22.96
CA ARG A 275 -16.50 11.06 -21.92
C ARG A 275 -15.95 12.36 -21.34
N ASP A 276 -14.65 12.44 -21.10
CA ASP A 276 -14.02 13.64 -20.56
C ASP A 276 -14.07 14.79 -21.58
N ILE A 277 -13.86 14.51 -22.87
CA ILE A 277 -14.02 15.49 -23.97
C ILE A 277 -15.43 16.06 -23.96
N GLU A 278 -16.47 15.21 -23.98
CA GLU A 278 -17.88 15.63 -23.94
C GLU A 278 -18.17 16.51 -22.72
N MET A 279 -17.66 16.13 -21.54
CA MET A 279 -17.81 16.91 -20.32
C MET A 279 -17.15 18.29 -20.44
N PHE A 280 -15.91 18.37 -20.95
CA PHE A 280 -15.20 19.64 -21.08
C PHE A 280 -15.84 20.54 -22.15
N GLU A 281 -16.27 19.98 -23.28
CA GLU A 281 -17.01 20.72 -24.33
C GLU A 281 -18.30 21.31 -23.78
N ALA A 282 -19.10 20.51 -23.06
CA ALA A 282 -20.33 20.98 -22.43
C ALA A 282 -20.07 22.11 -21.42
N ARG A 283 -18.99 22.00 -20.63
CA ARG A 283 -18.62 23.04 -19.64
C ARG A 283 -18.12 24.32 -20.31
N ILE A 284 -17.34 24.21 -21.37
CA ILE A 284 -16.89 25.36 -22.17
C ILE A 284 -18.11 26.07 -22.77
N ALA A 285 -19.05 25.32 -23.36
CA ALA A 285 -20.27 25.87 -23.95
C ALA A 285 -21.17 26.56 -22.90
N ALA A 286 -21.22 26.04 -21.68
CA ALA A 286 -21.99 26.60 -20.57
C ALA A 286 -21.27 27.73 -19.82
N TRP A 287 -19.98 27.97 -20.09
CA TRP A 287 -19.16 28.87 -19.30
C TRP A 287 -19.56 30.34 -19.50
N LYS A 288 -19.62 31.08 -18.40
CA LYS A 288 -19.81 32.53 -18.38
C LYS A 288 -18.87 33.13 -17.34
N PRO A 289 -18.19 34.24 -17.65
CA PRO A 289 -17.31 34.89 -16.69
C PRO A 289 -18.11 35.43 -15.50
N ASP A 290 -17.59 35.24 -14.28
CA ASP A 290 -18.14 35.92 -13.11
C ASP A 290 -17.57 37.34 -13.04
N MET A 291 -18.34 38.29 -13.59
CA MET A 291 -17.95 39.70 -13.69
C MET A 291 -17.92 40.42 -12.34
N LYS A 292 -18.26 39.76 -11.21
CA LYS A 292 -18.20 40.36 -9.87
C LYS A 292 -16.80 40.45 -9.29
N HIS A 293 -15.84 39.73 -9.88
CA HIS A 293 -14.44 39.80 -9.49
C HIS A 293 -13.67 40.67 -10.50
N LYS A 294 -13.66 41.98 -10.25
CA LYS A 294 -12.84 42.95 -11.02
C LYS A 294 -11.39 42.45 -11.06
N GLN A 295 -10.82 42.45 -12.27
CA GLN A 295 -9.40 42.21 -12.51
C GLN A 295 -8.56 43.06 -11.56
N VAL A 296 -7.76 42.42 -10.71
CA VAL A 296 -6.54 43.06 -10.21
C VAL A 296 -5.62 43.12 -11.42
N THR A 297 -5.48 44.29 -12.01
CA THR A 297 -4.58 44.53 -13.14
C THR A 297 -3.14 44.25 -12.71
N ALA A 298 -2.34 43.71 -13.62
CA ALA A 298 -0.99 43.19 -13.39
C ALA A 298 0.09 44.27 -13.19
N ASP A 299 -0.28 45.45 -12.67
CA ASP A 299 0.64 46.59 -12.54
C ASP A 299 1.22 46.74 -11.12
N ASP A 300 0.97 45.79 -10.23
CA ASP A 300 1.50 45.80 -8.85
C ASP A 300 2.55 44.70 -8.62
N GLU A 301 3.44 44.51 -9.60
CA GLU A 301 4.73 43.85 -9.35
C GLU A 301 5.67 44.85 -8.66
N SER A 302 5.44 45.07 -7.36
CA SER A 302 6.51 45.53 -6.48
C SER A 302 7.37 44.31 -6.12
N PRO A 303 8.67 44.26 -6.49
CA PRO A 303 9.54 43.20 -6.03
C PRO A 303 9.77 43.41 -4.53
N THR A 304 9.41 42.43 -3.71
CA THR A 304 9.78 42.41 -2.28
C THR A 304 10.77 41.27 -2.03
N PRO A 305 11.70 41.46 -1.08
CA PRO A 305 13.06 40.91 -1.06
C PRO A 305 13.19 39.45 -0.61
#